data_AF-G0GCC3-F1
#
_entry.id   AF-G0GCC3-F1
#
_cell.length_a   1.000
_cell.length_b   1.000
_cell.length_c   1.000
_cell.angle_alpha   90.00
_cell.angle_beta   90.00
_cell.angle_gamma   90.00
#
_symmetry.space_group_name_H-M   'P 1'
#
loop_
_entity.id
_entity.type
_entity.pdbx_description
1 polymer ?
#
loop_
_entity_poly.entity_id
_entity_poly.type
_entity_poly.pdbx_seq_one_letter_code
_entity_poly.pdbx_strand_id
1 'polypeptide(L)'
;MQFLTETAAVGHKITLQKADPRHFQGHKPEEKPVDPDDFSRLLFEALDGVNSLQQKSALLSQQMITDPDSLDPHDVTIAMAKANLALSITKSVVDRAVQAYREILSLR
;
A
#
# COMPACT_ATOMS: atom_id res chain seq x y z
N MET A 1 20.91 -5.77 -49.51
CA MET A 1 20.89 -6.38 -48.18
C MET A 1 19.46 -6.31 -47.68
N GLN A 2 18.82 -7.45 -47.43
CA GLN A 2 17.38 -7.54 -47.18
C GLN A 2 17.18 -7.54 -45.66
N PHE A 3 16.73 -6.42 -45.12
CA PHE A 3 16.45 -6.27 -43.69
C PHE A 3 15.18 -7.07 -43.34
N LEU A 4 15.24 -7.85 -42.26
CA LEU A 4 14.10 -8.60 -41.75
C LEU A 4 13.03 -7.61 -41.25
N THR A 5 11.78 -7.78 -41.70
CA THR A 5 10.64 -6.98 -41.24
C THR A 5 10.28 -7.37 -39.80
N GLU A 6 9.77 -6.42 -39.00
CA GLU A 6 9.46 -6.60 -37.55
C GLU A 6 8.53 -7.79 -37.26
N THR A 7 7.79 -8.27 -38.26
CA THR A 7 6.87 -9.41 -38.20
C THR A 7 7.56 -10.77 -38.32
N ALA A 8 8.82 -10.83 -38.77
CA ALA A 8 9.56 -12.07 -39.01
C ALA A 8 10.27 -12.61 -37.75
N ALA A 9 10.33 -11.84 -36.66
CA ALA A 9 10.95 -12.25 -35.41
C ALA A 9 9.94 -13.04 -34.55
N VAL A 10 9.77 -14.33 -34.84
CA VAL A 10 9.03 -15.23 -33.96
C VAL A 10 10.01 -15.82 -32.94
N GLY A 11 9.93 -15.36 -31.70
CA GLY A 11 10.75 -15.90 -30.61
C GLY A 11 10.46 -17.38 -30.37
N HIS A 12 11.51 -18.19 -30.19
CA HIS A 12 11.36 -19.60 -29.84
C HIS A 12 10.78 -19.73 -28.43
N LYS A 13 9.60 -20.36 -28.33
CA LYS A 13 8.93 -20.61 -27.05
C LYS A 13 9.59 -21.81 -26.36
N ILE A 14 10.67 -21.57 -25.62
CA ILE A 14 11.36 -22.62 -24.87
C ILE A 14 10.46 -23.05 -23.71
N THR A 15 9.90 -24.25 -23.81
CA THR A 15 9.13 -24.87 -22.73
C THR A 15 10.10 -25.62 -21.82
N LEU A 16 10.17 -25.23 -20.55
CA LEU A 16 10.98 -25.94 -19.56
C LEU A 16 10.33 -27.30 -19.28
N GLN A 17 10.95 -28.36 -19.81
CA GLN A 17 10.57 -29.74 -19.49
C GLN A 17 11.01 -30.03 -18.05
N LYS A 18 10.09 -30.58 -17.24
CA LYS A 18 10.35 -30.91 -15.83
C LYS A 18 11.24 -32.16 -15.76
N ALA A 19 12.44 -32.03 -15.20
CA ALA A 19 13.37 -33.16 -15.05
C ALA A 19 12.99 -34.12 -13.90
N ASP A 20 12.31 -33.65 -12.86
CA ASP A 20 11.93 -34.47 -11.69
C ASP A 20 10.55 -34.06 -11.12
N PRO A 21 9.67 -35.02 -10.74
CA PRO A 21 8.35 -34.80 -10.15
C PRO A 21 8.30 -33.88 -8.92
N ARG A 22 9.41 -33.71 -8.19
CA ARG A 22 9.53 -32.90 -6.96
C ARG A 22 9.94 -31.46 -7.21
N HIS A 23 10.27 -31.09 -8.44
CA HIS A 23 10.54 -29.69 -8.78
C HIS A 23 9.28 -28.84 -8.59
N PHE A 24 9.48 -27.65 -8.02
CA PHE A 24 8.44 -26.65 -7.77
C PHE A 24 7.55 -26.50 -9.00
N GLN A 25 6.27 -26.82 -8.85
CA GLN A 25 5.27 -26.31 -9.78
C GLN A 25 5.31 -24.80 -9.63
N GLY A 26 5.77 -24.10 -10.66
CA GLY A 26 5.61 -22.66 -10.72
C GLY A 26 4.14 -22.37 -10.47
N HIS A 27 3.83 -21.78 -9.32
CA HIS A 27 2.51 -21.22 -9.09
C HIS A 27 2.35 -20.16 -10.16
N LYS A 28 1.52 -20.45 -11.17
CA LYS A 28 0.96 -19.40 -12.01
C LYS A 28 0.19 -18.52 -11.02
N PRO A 29 0.57 -17.25 -10.82
CA PRO A 29 -0.25 -16.36 -10.03
C PRO A 29 -1.65 -16.44 -10.63
N GLU A 30 -2.65 -16.79 -9.83
CA GLU A 30 -4.02 -16.50 -10.23
C GLU A 30 -4.08 -14.98 -10.35
N GLU A 31 -4.08 -14.48 -11.59
CA GLU A 31 -4.44 -13.10 -11.88
C GLU A 31 -5.92 -12.96 -11.52
N LYS A 32 -6.19 -12.76 -10.23
CA LYS A 32 -7.48 -12.22 -9.82
C LYS A 32 -7.58 -10.85 -10.47
N PRO A 33 -8.66 -10.58 -11.24
CA PRO A 33 -8.90 -9.24 -11.73
C PRO A 33 -8.90 -8.31 -10.52
N VAL A 34 -7.99 -7.34 -10.52
CA VAL A 34 -7.96 -6.30 -9.49
C VAL A 34 -9.18 -5.44 -9.72
N ASP A 35 -10.17 -5.58 -8.85
CA ASP A 35 -11.33 -4.72 -8.84
C ASP A 35 -10.89 -3.30 -8.45
N PRO A 36 -11.07 -2.28 -9.30
CA PRO A 36 -10.74 -0.89 -8.96
C PRO A 36 -11.40 -0.43 -7.65
N ASP A 37 -12.57 -0.98 -7.32
CA ASP A 37 -13.27 -0.69 -6.06
C ASP A 37 -12.46 -1.17 -4.85
N ASP A 38 -11.62 -2.20 -5.00
CA ASP A 38 -10.83 -2.79 -3.91
C ASP A 38 -9.75 -1.84 -3.41
N PHE A 39 -9.06 -1.12 -4.31
CA PHE A 39 -8.06 -0.12 -3.90
C PHE A 39 -8.71 1.06 -3.17
N SER A 40 -9.80 1.60 -3.70
CA SER A 40 -10.48 2.74 -3.07
C SER A 40 -10.97 2.39 -1.67
N ARG A 41 -11.55 1.19 -1.51
CA ARG A 41 -11.99 0.66 -0.22
C ARG A 41 -10.83 0.52 0.77
N LEU A 42 -9.72 -0.11 0.35
CA LEU A 42 -8.53 -0.25 1.21
C LEU A 42 -7.95 1.11 1.61
N LEU A 43 -7.97 2.08 0.69
CA LEU A 43 -7.54 3.44 0.99
C LEU A 43 -8.43 4.11 2.03
N PHE A 44 -9.76 4.05 1.87
CA PHE A 44 -10.69 4.61 2.86
C PHE A 44 -10.56 3.93 4.22
N GLU A 45 -10.43 2.60 4.25
CA GLU A 45 -10.18 1.85 5.49
C GLU A 45 -8.89 2.30 6.18
N ALA A 46 -7.82 2.51 5.42
CA ALA A 46 -6.56 3.02 5.98
C ALA A 46 -6.71 4.45 6.53
N LEU A 47 -7.45 5.33 5.85
CA LEU A 47 -7.73 6.68 6.31
C LEU A 47 -8.57 6.68 7.61
N ASP A 48 -9.59 5.82 7.68
CA ASP A 48 -10.39 5.61 8.89
C ASP A 48 -9.54 5.08 10.05
N GLY A 49 -8.58 4.20 9.75
CA GLY A 49 -7.58 3.71 10.70
C GLY A 49 -6.73 4.83 11.28
N VAL A 50 -6.25 5.75 10.44
CA VAL A 50 -5.47 6.93 10.87
C VAL A 50 -6.32 7.84 11.76
N ASN A 51 -7.57 8.10 11.37
CA ASN A 51 -8.51 8.89 12.18
C ASN A 51 -8.78 8.24 13.54
N SER A 52 -8.91 6.92 13.58
CA SER A 52 -9.10 6.16 14.82
C SER A 52 -7.88 6.28 15.74
N LEU A 53 -6.66 6.23 15.19
CA LEU A 53 -5.44 6.44 15.96
C LEU A 53 -5.35 7.86 16.53
N GLN A 54 -5.74 8.87 15.76
CA GLN A 54 -5.79 10.26 16.21
C GLN A 54 -6.77 10.45 17.37
N GLN A 55 -8.00 9.94 17.23
CA GLN A 55 -9.02 10.00 18.29
C GLN A 55 -8.56 9.25 19.55
N LYS A 56 -7.99 8.05 19.40
CA LYS A 56 -7.45 7.29 20.53
C LYS A 56 -6.35 8.06 21.26
N SER A 57 -5.43 8.69 20.51
CA SER A 57 -4.39 9.53 21.11
C SER A 57 -5.00 10.70 21.88
N ALA A 58 -6.01 11.37 21.33
CA ALA A 58 -6.67 12.50 22.00
C ALA A 58 -7.39 12.06 23.29
N LEU A 59 -8.10 10.93 23.24
CA LEU A 59 -8.79 10.35 24.40
C LEU A 59 -7.82 9.99 25.52
N LEU A 60 -6.72 9.30 25.19
CA LEU A 60 -5.70 8.93 26.18
C LEU A 60 -5.01 10.16 26.77
N SER A 61 -4.71 11.18 25.95
CA SER A 61 -4.18 12.45 26.44
C SER A 61 -5.15 13.17 27.38
N GLN A 62 -6.45 13.18 27.06
CA GLN A 62 -7.47 13.76 27.93
C GLN A 62 -7.58 12.98 29.24
N GLN A 63 -7.64 11.65 29.17
CA GLN A 63 -7.78 10.79 30.33
C GLN A 63 -6.57 10.90 31.26
N MET A 64 -5.35 11.04 30.73
CA MET A 64 -4.15 11.32 31.53
C MET A 64 -4.25 12.62 32.34
N ILE A 65 -4.94 13.63 31.82
CA ILE A 65 -5.14 14.91 32.52
C ILE A 65 -6.25 14.80 33.57
N THR A 66 -7.32 14.06 33.26
CA THR A 66 -8.52 13.99 34.13
C THR A 66 -8.45 12.89 35.20
N ASP A 67 -7.76 11.79 34.92
CA ASP A 67 -7.64 10.61 35.77
C ASP A 67 -6.28 9.91 35.55
N PRO A 68 -5.19 10.51 36.05
CA PRO A 68 -3.82 10.06 35.79
C PRO A 68 -3.49 8.67 36.35
N ASP A 69 -4.18 8.23 37.41
CA ASP A 69 -3.93 6.93 38.05
C ASP A 69 -4.56 5.75 37.28
N SER A 70 -5.44 6.04 36.31
CA SER A 70 -6.16 5.03 35.54
C SER A 70 -5.40 4.47 34.34
N LEU A 71 -4.28 5.08 33.93
CA LEU A 71 -3.54 4.76 32.71
C LEU A 71 -2.02 4.84 32.91
N ASP A 72 -1.25 4.09 32.11
CA ASP A 72 0.20 4.26 32.04
C ASP A 72 0.56 5.50 31.17
N PRO A 73 1.40 6.44 31.66
CA PRO A 73 1.86 7.59 30.86
C PRO A 73 2.54 7.20 29.52
N HIS A 74 3.15 6.02 29.46
CA HIS A 74 3.76 5.49 28.24
C HIS A 74 2.72 5.15 27.17
N ASP A 75 1.51 4.73 27.55
CA ASP A 75 0.45 4.41 26.58
C ASP A 75 -0.01 5.64 25.81
N VAL A 76 -0.08 6.80 26.48
CA VAL A 76 -0.37 8.09 25.86
C VAL A 76 0.70 8.43 24.83
N THR A 77 1.97 8.31 25.23
CA THR A 77 3.12 8.63 24.38
C THR A 77 3.19 7.68 23.17
N ILE A 78 2.95 6.39 23.36
CA ILE A 78 2.89 5.39 22.29
C ILE A 78 1.73 5.69 21.35
N ALA A 79 0.55 6.03 21.88
CA ALA A 79 -0.61 6.38 21.07
C ALA A 79 -0.36 7.63 20.23
N MET A 80 0.26 8.66 20.81
CA MET A 80 0.69 9.86 20.10
C MET A 80 1.70 9.54 19.00
N ALA A 81 2.71 8.71 19.29
CA ALA A 81 3.71 8.31 18.29
C ALA A 81 3.07 7.55 17.12
N LYS A 82 2.15 6.63 17.41
CA LYS A 82 1.39 5.88 16.39
C LYS A 82 0.53 6.81 15.54
N ALA A 83 -0.20 7.74 16.15
CA ALA A 83 -1.04 8.70 15.44
C ALA A 83 -0.21 9.60 14.51
N ASN A 84 0.89 10.16 15.02
CA ASN A 84 1.79 11.01 14.24
C ASN A 84 2.46 10.28 13.08
N LEU A 85 2.94 9.05 13.31
CA LEU A 85 3.54 8.23 12.26
C LEU A 85 2.52 7.86 11.18
N ALA A 86 1.32 7.42 11.58
CA ALA A 86 0.27 7.06 10.63
C ALA A 86 -0.15 8.27 9.78
N LEU A 87 -0.27 9.45 10.40
CA LEU A 87 -0.58 10.70 9.70
C LEU A 87 0.53 11.12 8.72
N SER A 88 1.80 11.01 9.11
CA SER A 88 2.93 11.41 8.25
C SER A 88 3.07 10.50 7.03
N ILE A 89 2.85 9.20 7.19
CA ILE A 89 2.77 8.24 6.08
C ILE A 89 1.61 8.59 5.16
N THR A 90 0.41 8.81 5.73
CA THR A 90 -0.79 9.17 4.96
C THR A 90 -0.58 10.44 4.15
N LYS A 91 -0.02 11.49 4.77
CA LYS A 91 0.31 12.74 4.11
C LYS A 91 1.26 12.50 2.93
N SER A 92 2.29 11.69 3.14
CA SER A 92 3.27 11.36 2.09
C SER A 92 2.61 10.68 0.88
N VAL A 93 1.64 9.80 1.11
CA VAL A 93 0.86 9.13 0.04
C VAL A 93 -0.02 10.14 -0.69
N VAL A 94 -0.76 10.98 0.04
CA VAL A 94 -1.63 12.02 -0.53
C VAL A 94 -0.83 13.02 -1.37
N ASP A 95 0.32 13.48 -0.86
CA ASP A 95 1.21 14.38 -1.59
C ASP A 95 1.68 13.74 -2.90
N ARG A 96 2.01 12.44 -2.89
CA ARG A 96 2.39 11.70 -4.09
C ARG A 96 1.24 11.53 -5.08
N ALA A 97 0.02 11.28 -4.60
CA ALA A 97 -1.17 11.18 -5.44
C ALA A 97 -1.49 12.52 -6.13
N VAL A 98 -1.41 13.63 -5.39
CA VAL A 98 -1.58 14.99 -5.93
C VAL A 98 -0.48 15.31 -6.95
N GLN A 99 0.77 14.93 -6.67
CA GLN A 99 1.87 15.09 -7.62
C GLN A 99 1.62 14.30 -8.91
N ALA A 100 1.27 13.01 -8.81
CA ALA A 100 0.99 12.18 -9.97
C ALA A 100 -0.15 12.76 -10.84
N TYR A 101 -1.20 13.27 -10.19
CA TYR A 101 -2.29 13.96 -10.89
C TYR A 101 -1.80 15.19 -11.67
N ARG A 102 -0.95 16.02 -11.05
CA ARG A 102 -0.34 17.19 -11.71
C ARG A 102 0.57 16.78 -12.87
N GLU A 103 1.36 15.73 -12.71
CA GLU A 103 2.25 15.21 -13.75
C GLU A 103 1.45 14.75 -14.98
N ILE A 104 0.36 13.99 -14.80
CA ILE A 104 -0.54 13.57 -15.89
C ILE A 104 -1.12 14.76 -16.64
N LEU A 105 -1.52 15.81 -15.94
CA LEU A 105 -2.04 17.04 -16.57
C LEU A 105 -0.95 17.81 -17.31
N SER A 106 0.27 17.85 -16.79
CA SER A 106 1.40 18.57 -17.41
C SER A 106 1.99 17.85 -18.63
N LEU A 107 1.77 16.54 -18.75
CA LEU A 107 2.19 15.72 -19.89
C LEU A 107 1.24 15.84 -21.10
N ARG A 108 0.11 16.55 -20.96
CA ARG A 108 -0.81 16.89 -22.05
C ARG A 108 -0.50 18.28 -22.59
#